data_AF-A0A8C6IDZ8-F1
#
_entry.id   AF-A0A8C6IDZ8-F1
#
_cell.length_a   1.000
_cell.length_b   1.000
_cell.length_c   1.000
_cell.angle_alpha   90.00
_cell.angle_beta   90.00
_cell.angle_gamma   90.00
#
_symmetry.space_group_name_H-M   'P 1'
#
loop_
_entity.id
_entity.type
_entity.pdbx_description
1 polymer ?
#
loop_
_entity_poly.entity_id
_entity_poly.type
_entity_poly.pdbx_seq_one_letter_code
_entity_poly.pdbx_strand_id
1 'polypeptide(L)'
;MVKFLLLALTFGLAHAQMDGPWKTIAIAADIVDKIEISGELRLYFHQITCEKECKKMNVTFYINENGQCSLTTITGYLDDGKTYRSQFQGDNHYATVRTTPENIVFYSENVDRAGRKTKLVYVVGSGHPLTLEQKEKIVEYAKENNIPPGNIREVLTTDYCPR
;
A
#
# COMPACT_ATOMS: atom_id res chain seq x y z
N MET A 1 10.45 20.24 -33.36
CA MET A 1 10.93 19.75 -32.05
C MET A 1 9.80 19.90 -31.02
N VAL A 2 8.83 18.99 -30.99
CA VAL A 2 7.70 19.01 -30.02
C VAL A 2 7.27 17.57 -29.72
N LYS A 3 8.17 16.74 -29.19
CA LYS A 3 7.84 15.36 -28.79
C LYS A 3 8.31 14.96 -27.38
N PHE A 4 9.04 15.84 -26.69
CA PHE A 4 9.55 15.55 -25.34
C PHE A 4 8.74 16.18 -24.21
N LEU A 5 7.78 17.07 -24.49
CA LEU A 5 6.99 17.74 -23.44
C LEU A 5 5.86 16.88 -22.84
N LEU A 6 5.39 15.85 -23.56
CA LEU A 6 4.19 15.10 -23.17
C LEU A 6 4.46 14.03 -22.10
N LEU A 7 5.66 13.45 -22.02
CA LEU A 7 5.96 12.42 -21.01
C LEU A 7 6.02 13.00 -19.59
N ALA A 8 6.58 14.21 -19.41
CA ALA A 8 6.69 14.82 -18.09
C ALA A 8 5.32 15.11 -17.45
N LEU A 9 4.32 15.46 -18.27
CA LEU A 9 2.94 15.70 -17.81
C LEU A 9 2.25 14.42 -17.32
N THR A 10 2.44 13.28 -17.99
CA THR A 10 1.77 12.02 -17.58
C THR A 10 2.33 11.47 -16.27
N PHE A 11 3.65 11.58 -16.06
CA PHE A 11 4.25 11.19 -14.77
C PHE A 11 3.89 12.18 -13.66
N GLY A 12 3.86 13.49 -13.91
CA GLY A 12 3.45 14.48 -12.91
C GLY A 12 2.02 14.32 -12.41
N LEU A 13 1.09 13.95 -13.31
CA LEU A 13 -0.34 13.75 -12.98
C LEU A 13 -0.59 12.46 -12.17
N ALA A 14 0.10 11.36 -12.47
CA ALA A 14 -0.05 10.11 -11.73
C ALA A 14 0.39 10.22 -10.26
N HIS A 15 1.42 11.04 -10.00
CA HIS A 15 1.93 11.32 -8.66
C HIS A 15 0.99 12.21 -7.84
N ALA A 16 0.42 13.26 -8.46
CA ALA A 16 -0.59 14.10 -7.79
C ALA A 16 -1.85 13.32 -7.37
N GLN A 17 -2.16 12.21 -8.06
CA GLN A 17 -3.32 11.38 -7.79
C GLN A 17 -3.20 10.53 -6.51
N MET A 18 -1.98 10.38 -5.97
CA MET A 18 -1.75 9.61 -4.75
C MET A 18 -1.94 10.41 -3.46
N ASP A 19 -1.87 11.74 -3.52
CA ASP A 19 -2.01 12.59 -2.34
C ASP A 19 -3.47 12.61 -1.88
N GLY A 20 -3.69 12.38 -0.59
CA GLY A 20 -5.02 12.46 -0.01
C GLY A 20 -5.29 11.44 1.10
N PRO A 21 -6.52 11.48 1.63
CA PRO A 21 -6.97 10.51 2.61
C PRO A 21 -7.25 9.16 1.93
N TRP A 22 -6.74 8.08 2.52
CA TRP A 22 -6.88 6.73 2.00
C TRP A 22 -7.19 5.78 3.14
N LYS A 23 -8.05 4.77 2.89
CA LYS A 23 -8.33 3.69 3.83
C LYS A 23 -7.91 2.36 3.25
N THR A 24 -7.34 1.49 4.07
CA THR A 24 -7.05 0.11 3.64
C THR A 24 -8.35 -0.66 3.47
N ILE A 25 -8.61 -1.15 2.25
CA ILE A 25 -9.79 -1.93 1.91
C ILE A 25 -9.47 -3.43 2.01
N ALA A 26 -8.34 -3.83 1.43
CA ALA A 26 -7.88 -5.20 1.45
C ALA A 26 -6.35 -5.29 1.55
N ILE A 27 -5.87 -6.40 2.11
CA ILE A 27 -4.45 -6.75 2.23
C ILE A 27 -4.29 -8.21 1.81
N ALA A 28 -3.22 -8.54 1.10
CA ALA A 28 -2.82 -9.92 0.83
C ALA A 28 -1.36 -10.09 1.21
N ALA A 29 -0.98 -11.27 1.73
CA ALA A 29 0.42 -11.59 2.00
C ALA A 29 0.71 -13.08 1.79
N ASP A 30 1.93 -13.41 1.39
CA ASP A 30 2.39 -14.80 1.33
C ASP A 30 2.53 -15.41 2.74
N ILE A 31 2.97 -14.61 3.71
CA ILE A 31 2.98 -14.95 5.15
C ILE A 31 1.79 -14.27 5.84
N VAL A 32 0.69 -15.02 5.99
CA VAL A 32 -0.60 -14.46 6.44
C VAL A 32 -0.56 -13.89 7.86
N ASP A 33 0.21 -14.48 8.77
CA ASP A 33 0.33 -14.03 10.16
C ASP A 33 0.76 -12.56 10.28
N LYS A 34 1.53 -12.06 9.31
CA LYS A 34 1.98 -10.65 9.25
C LYS A 34 0.82 -9.66 9.11
N ILE A 35 -0.32 -10.12 8.58
CA ILE A 35 -1.47 -9.27 8.23
C ILE A 35 -2.76 -9.68 8.95
N GLU A 36 -2.73 -10.73 9.79
CA GLU A 36 -3.86 -11.06 10.65
C GLU A 36 -4.11 -9.96 11.70
N ILE A 37 -5.22 -10.05 12.43
CA ILE A 37 -5.49 -9.10 13.53
C ILE A 37 -4.28 -9.07 14.48
N SER A 38 -3.81 -7.86 14.81
CA SER A 38 -2.57 -7.61 15.57
C SER A 38 -1.26 -7.97 14.85
N GLY A 39 -1.30 -8.39 13.58
CA GLY A 39 -0.12 -8.59 12.75
C GLY A 39 0.58 -7.27 12.44
N GLU A 40 1.91 -7.26 12.48
CA GLU A 40 2.71 -6.03 12.46
C GLU A 40 2.67 -5.29 11.10
N LEU A 41 2.21 -5.94 10.03
CA LEU A 41 2.00 -5.37 8.70
C LEU A 41 0.50 -5.22 8.37
N ARG A 42 -0.41 -5.35 9.35
CA ARG A 42 -1.83 -5.02 9.15
C ARG A 42 -2.03 -3.51 9.29
N LEU A 43 -1.64 -2.77 8.25
CA LEU A 43 -1.64 -1.30 8.26
C LEU A 43 -3.00 -0.74 7.83
N TYR A 44 -3.58 0.14 8.65
CA TYR A 44 -4.80 0.87 8.34
C TYR A 44 -4.45 2.29 7.87
N PHE A 45 -4.37 2.48 6.55
CA PHE A 45 -4.00 3.76 5.95
C PHE A 45 -4.96 4.86 6.40
N HIS A 46 -4.42 6.06 6.53
CA HIS A 46 -5.17 7.27 6.88
C HIS A 46 -4.91 8.38 5.87
N GLN A 47 -3.64 8.69 5.57
CA GLN A 47 -3.24 9.76 4.66
C GLN A 47 -1.98 9.37 3.89
N ILE A 48 -1.94 9.74 2.61
CA ILE A 48 -0.71 9.79 1.82
C ILE A 48 -0.43 11.25 1.47
N THR A 49 0.81 11.69 1.65
CA THR A 49 1.27 13.02 1.22
C THR A 49 2.53 12.90 0.39
N CYS A 50 2.53 13.54 -0.76
CA CYS A 50 3.65 13.52 -1.69
C CYS A 50 4.47 14.80 -1.62
N GLU A 51 5.76 14.67 -1.35
CA GLU A 51 6.72 15.77 -1.43
C GLU A 51 7.65 15.59 -2.63
N LYS A 52 8.12 16.73 -3.18
CA LYS A 52 9.12 16.76 -4.26
C LYS A 52 8.72 15.88 -5.44
N GLU A 53 7.52 16.09 -5.98
CA GLU A 53 6.96 15.29 -7.10
C GLU A 53 6.83 13.80 -6.71
N CYS A 54 6.36 13.53 -5.49
CA CYS A 54 6.33 12.21 -4.84
C CYS A 54 7.70 11.51 -4.73
N LYS A 55 8.85 12.15 -4.96
CA LYS A 55 10.15 11.51 -4.65
C LYS A 55 10.29 11.15 -3.17
N LYS A 56 9.48 11.77 -2.31
CA LYS A 56 9.21 11.30 -0.96
C LYS A 56 7.71 11.13 -0.78
N MET A 57 7.30 9.97 -0.29
CA MET A 57 5.91 9.70 0.05
C MET A 57 5.80 9.47 1.55
N ASN A 58 5.08 10.36 2.23
CA ASN A 58 4.71 10.15 3.61
C ASN A 58 3.42 9.34 3.66
N VAL A 59 3.45 8.19 4.33
CA VAL A 59 2.29 7.34 4.53
C VAL A 59 1.97 7.33 6.01
N THR A 60 0.80 7.85 6.35
CA THR A 60 0.25 7.86 7.70
C THR A 60 -0.78 6.75 7.81
N PHE A 61 -0.64 5.91 8.83
CA PHE A 61 -1.51 4.76 9.08
C PHE A 61 -1.61 4.45 10.57
N TYR A 62 -2.69 3.77 10.95
CA TYR A 62 -2.80 3.13 12.25
C TYR A 62 -2.27 1.71 12.22
N ILE A 63 -1.70 1.32 13.35
CA ILE A 63 -1.43 -0.08 13.71
C ILE A 63 -2.32 -0.39 14.91
N ASN A 64 -2.99 -1.54 14.89
CA ASN A 64 -3.76 -2.02 16.02
C ASN A 64 -3.00 -3.16 16.69
N GLU A 65 -2.43 -2.90 17.86
CA GLU A 65 -1.78 -3.90 18.69
C GLU A 65 -2.65 -4.15 19.93
N ASN A 66 -3.23 -5.34 20.04
CA ASN A 66 -4.07 -5.74 21.18
C ASN A 66 -5.22 -4.77 21.50
N GLY A 67 -5.87 -4.22 20.47
CA GLY A 67 -6.97 -3.28 20.60
C GLY A 67 -6.54 -1.82 20.81
N GLN A 68 -5.24 -1.54 20.90
CA GLN A 68 -4.69 -0.19 21.01
C GLN A 68 -4.22 0.30 19.63
N CYS A 69 -4.78 1.42 19.21
CA CYS A 69 -4.44 2.03 17.93
C CYS A 69 -3.36 3.09 18.08
N SER A 70 -2.25 2.92 17.36
CA SER A 70 -1.15 3.88 17.29
C SER A 70 -1.06 4.49 15.90
N LEU A 71 -1.14 5.81 15.79
CA LEU A 71 -0.96 6.53 14.53
C LEU A 71 0.53 6.72 14.26
N THR A 72 1.00 6.28 13.10
CA THR A 72 2.40 6.37 12.68
C THR A 72 2.48 6.96 11.29
N THR A 73 3.52 7.75 11.02
CA THR A 73 3.87 8.20 9.67
C THR A 73 5.25 7.67 9.31
N ILE A 74 5.36 7.03 8.15
CA ILE A 74 6.64 6.61 7.57
C ILE A 74 6.91 7.41 6.30
N THR A 75 8.19 7.66 6.01
CA THR A 75 8.59 8.26 4.74
C THR A 75 9.20 7.20 3.84
N GLY A 76 8.58 6.99 2.67
CA GLY A 76 9.16 6.28 1.54
C GLY A 76 10.00 7.21 0.68
N TYR A 77 11.20 6.78 0.32
CA TYR A 77 12.07 7.49 -0.62
C TYR A 77 12.11 6.74 -1.94
N LEU A 78 11.79 7.43 -3.04
CA LEU A 78 11.87 6.86 -4.38
C LEU A 78 13.35 6.64 -4.76
N ASP A 79 13.72 5.39 -5.06
CA ASP A 79 15.11 4.97 -5.30
C ASP A 79 15.43 4.97 -6.80
N ASP A 80 14.88 4.00 -7.54
CA ASP A 80 15.15 3.73 -8.98
C ASP A 80 14.15 4.43 -9.93
N GLY A 81 13.41 5.42 -9.42
CA GLY A 81 12.34 6.11 -10.15
C GLY A 81 11.01 5.35 -10.21
N LYS A 82 10.93 4.13 -9.65
CA LYS A 82 9.71 3.31 -9.60
C LYS A 82 9.40 2.76 -8.20
N THR A 83 10.44 2.44 -7.45
CA THR A 83 10.36 1.70 -6.18
C THR A 83 10.68 2.65 -5.02
N TYR A 84 9.81 2.64 -4.02
CA TYR A 84 10.01 3.36 -2.77
C TYR A 84 10.65 2.45 -1.72
N ARG A 85 11.50 3.03 -0.89
CA ARG A 85 12.12 2.36 0.27
C ARG A 85 11.76 3.06 1.57
N SER A 86 11.40 2.28 2.59
CA SER A 86 11.13 2.79 3.93
C SER A 86 11.51 1.79 5.02
N GLN A 87 11.71 2.29 6.25
CA GLN A 87 12.04 1.48 7.42
C GLN A 87 10.82 1.42 8.34
N PHE A 88 10.18 0.25 8.40
CA PHE A 88 9.07 -0.06 9.30
C PHE A 88 8.93 -1.57 9.43
N GLN A 89 9.06 -2.09 10.65
CA GLN A 89 9.08 -3.54 10.92
C GLN A 89 10.05 -4.33 10.01
N GLY A 90 11.13 -3.68 9.57
CA GLY A 90 12.01 -4.19 8.52
C GLY A 90 12.29 -3.18 7.41
N ASP A 91 12.99 -3.63 6.39
CA ASP A 91 13.21 -2.89 5.14
C ASP A 91 12.06 -3.18 4.17
N ASN A 92 11.39 -2.14 3.70
CA ASN A 92 10.25 -2.27 2.78
C ASN A 92 10.62 -1.69 1.42
N HIS A 93 10.35 -2.45 0.36
CA HIS A 93 10.53 -2.04 -1.03
C HIS A 93 9.20 -2.18 -1.73
N TYR A 94 8.60 -1.08 -2.16
CA TYR A 94 7.23 -1.10 -2.67
C TYR A 94 7.00 -0.15 -3.83
N ALA A 95 6.04 -0.48 -4.67
CA ALA A 95 5.67 0.30 -5.84
C ALA A 95 4.16 0.27 -6.05
N THR A 96 3.65 1.31 -6.71
CA THR A 96 2.26 1.32 -7.18
C THR A 96 2.11 0.37 -8.36
N VAL A 97 1.19 -0.58 -8.24
CA VAL A 97 0.73 -1.45 -9.34
C VAL A 97 -0.28 -0.71 -10.20
N ARG A 98 -1.18 0.03 -9.54
CA ARG A 98 -2.25 0.82 -10.17
C ARG A 98 -2.62 1.99 -9.27
N THR A 99 -2.89 3.13 -9.90
CA THR A 99 -3.42 4.34 -9.25
C THR A 99 -4.64 4.80 -10.05
N THR A 100 -5.78 4.93 -9.39
CA THR A 100 -7.01 5.51 -9.94
C THR A 100 -7.62 6.49 -8.94
N PRO A 101 -8.67 7.26 -9.31
CA PRO A 101 -9.37 8.11 -8.34
C PRO A 101 -10.05 7.30 -7.21
N GLU A 102 -10.38 6.03 -7.46
CA GLU A 102 -11.11 5.18 -6.52
C GLU A 102 -10.17 4.40 -5.59
N ASN A 103 -9.04 3.91 -6.09
CA ASN A 103 -8.09 3.14 -5.30
C ASN A 103 -6.63 3.21 -5.80
N ILE A 104 -5.73 2.86 -4.90
CA ILE A 104 -4.33 2.60 -5.16
C ILE A 104 -4.02 1.17 -4.75
N VAL A 105 -3.32 0.45 -5.61
CA VAL A 105 -2.80 -0.89 -5.33
C VAL A 105 -1.29 -0.81 -5.21
N PHE A 106 -0.76 -1.21 -4.07
CA PHE A 106 0.69 -1.33 -3.84
C PHE A 106 1.09 -2.79 -3.82
N TYR A 107 2.24 -3.09 -4.42
CA TYR A 107 3.00 -4.31 -4.13
C TYR A 107 4.18 -3.93 -3.25
N SER A 108 4.44 -4.71 -2.20
CA SER A 108 5.53 -4.48 -1.26
C SER A 108 6.27 -5.78 -0.95
N GLU A 109 7.59 -5.70 -0.83
CA GLU A 109 8.41 -6.73 -0.20
C GLU A 109 8.99 -6.18 1.10
N ASN A 110 8.65 -6.82 2.20
CA ASN A 110 9.19 -6.53 3.53
C ASN A 110 10.24 -7.58 3.89
N VAL A 111 11.40 -7.13 4.38
CA VAL A 111 12.40 -8.00 5.00
C VAL A 111 12.50 -7.66 6.48
N ASP A 112 12.00 -8.55 7.33
CA ASP A 112 11.99 -8.32 8.78
C ASP A 112 13.39 -8.44 9.40
N ARG A 113 13.51 -8.13 10.70
CA ARG A 113 14.79 -8.20 11.43
C ARG A 113 15.42 -9.60 11.44
N ALA A 114 14.62 -10.66 11.29
CA ALA A 114 15.09 -12.03 11.21
C ALA A 114 15.48 -12.43 9.77
N GLY A 115 15.39 -11.51 8.81
CA GLY A 115 15.67 -11.75 7.39
C GLY A 115 14.54 -12.46 6.65
N ARG A 116 13.37 -12.63 7.29
CA ARG A 116 12.22 -13.25 6.61
C ARG A 116 11.64 -12.25 5.63
N LYS A 117 11.45 -12.72 4.39
CA LYS A 117 10.85 -11.93 3.32
C LYS A 117 9.35 -12.19 3.27
N THR A 118 8.55 -11.13 3.21
CA THR A 118 7.11 -11.18 3.04
C THR A 118 6.73 -10.36 1.83
N LYS A 119 5.95 -10.94 0.93
CA LYS A 119 5.34 -10.24 -0.20
C LYS A 119 3.94 -9.81 0.18
N LEU A 120 3.60 -8.56 -0.11
CA LEU A 120 2.32 -7.97 0.25
C LEU A 120 1.68 -7.26 -0.94
N VAL A 121 0.35 -7.27 -0.93
CA VAL A 121 -0.48 -6.37 -1.75
C VAL A 121 -1.36 -5.57 -0.81
N TYR A 122 -1.30 -4.24 -0.90
CA TYR A 122 -2.25 -3.36 -0.22
C TYR A 122 -3.19 -2.75 -1.25
N VAL A 123 -4.48 -2.73 -0.94
CA VAL A 123 -5.48 -1.98 -1.71
C VAL A 123 -6.08 -0.93 -0.81
N VAL A 124 -5.84 0.33 -1.15
CA VAL A 124 -6.33 1.49 -0.40
C VAL A 124 -7.29 2.30 -1.26
N GLY A 125 -8.34 2.85 -0.67
CA GLY A 125 -9.37 3.59 -1.41
C GLY A 125 -10.20 4.51 -0.52
N SER A 126 -11.27 5.06 -1.07
CA SER A 126 -12.15 6.04 -0.40
C SER A 126 -13.02 5.47 0.74
N GLY A 127 -12.85 4.20 1.10
CA GLY A 127 -13.61 3.53 2.17
C GLY A 127 -14.86 2.80 1.72
N HIS A 128 -14.94 2.43 0.44
CA HIS A 128 -15.97 1.52 -0.08
C HIS A 128 -15.39 0.12 -0.26
N PRO A 129 -16.20 -0.95 -0.10
CA PRO A 129 -15.78 -2.30 -0.45
C PRO A 129 -15.39 -2.42 -1.93
N LEU A 130 -14.53 -3.39 -2.24
CA LEU A 130 -14.14 -3.67 -3.62
C LEU A 130 -15.32 -4.23 -4.43
N THR A 131 -15.42 -3.84 -5.70
CA THR A 131 -16.32 -4.47 -6.67
C THR A 131 -15.86 -5.88 -7.00
N LEU A 132 -16.72 -6.71 -7.59
CA LEU A 132 -16.36 -8.07 -8.00
C LEU A 132 -15.17 -8.07 -8.97
N GLU A 133 -15.19 -7.20 -9.97
CA GLU A 133 -14.09 -7.04 -10.94
C GLU A 133 -12.77 -6.64 -10.27
N GLN A 134 -12.82 -5.75 -9.27
CA GLN A 134 -11.62 -5.37 -8.51
C GLN A 134 -11.09 -6.57 -7.71
N LYS A 135 -11.97 -7.35 -7.07
CA LYS A 135 -11.58 -8.56 -6.32
C LYS A 135 -10.92 -9.59 -7.23
N GLU A 136 -11.48 -9.86 -8.42
CA GLU A 136 -10.91 -10.79 -9.39
C GLU A 136 -9.49 -10.36 -9.82
N LYS A 137 -9.30 -9.08 -10.16
CA LYS A 137 -7.98 -8.54 -10.52
C LYS A 137 -6.96 -8.66 -9.40
N ILE A 138 -7.36 -8.46 -8.14
CA ILE A 138 -6.47 -8.63 -6.98
C ILE A 138 -6.11 -10.10 -6.79
N VAL A 139 -7.06 -11.01 -6.97
CA VAL A 139 -6.81 -12.47 -6.90
C VAL A 139 -5.83 -12.91 -7.98
N GLU A 140 -6.01 -12.44 -9.22
CA GLU A 140 -5.07 -12.72 -10.32
C GLU A 140 -3.67 -12.18 -10.01
N TYR A 141 -3.58 -10.91 -9.61
CA TYR A 141 -2.30 -10.29 -9.29
C TYR A 141 -1.60 -10.97 -8.09
N ALA A 142 -2.35 -11.39 -7.07
CA ALA A 142 -1.80 -12.15 -5.95
C ALA A 142 -1.19 -13.48 -6.42
N LYS A 143 -1.89 -14.24 -7.28
CA LYS A 143 -1.38 -15.49 -7.85
C LYS A 143 -0.08 -15.27 -8.63
N GLU A 144 -0.05 -14.26 -9.50
CA GLU A 144 1.14 -13.92 -10.29
C GLU A 144 2.37 -13.62 -9.41
N ASN A 145 2.14 -13.06 -8.22
CA ASN A 145 3.19 -12.72 -7.26
C ASN A 145 3.48 -13.82 -6.23
N ASN A 146 2.89 -15.01 -6.40
CA ASN A 146 3.00 -16.16 -5.48
C ASN A 146 2.43 -15.88 -4.08
N ILE A 147 1.41 -15.04 -3.99
CA ILE A 147 0.62 -14.83 -2.78
C ILE A 147 -0.64 -15.73 -2.87
N PRO A 148 -0.87 -16.64 -1.92
CA PRO A 148 -2.05 -17.50 -1.93
C PRO A 148 -3.34 -16.66 -1.87
N PRO A 149 -4.32 -16.87 -2.77
CA PRO A 149 -5.60 -16.13 -2.72
C PRO A 149 -6.36 -16.27 -1.40
N GLY A 150 -6.22 -17.41 -0.72
CA GLY A 150 -6.79 -17.64 0.61
C GLY A 150 -6.22 -16.73 1.71
N ASN A 151 -5.11 -16.04 1.44
CA ASN A 151 -4.48 -15.08 2.36
C ASN A 151 -4.95 -13.64 2.13
N ILE A 152 -5.88 -13.39 1.22
CA ILE A 152 -6.47 -12.06 1.04
C ILE A 152 -7.40 -11.79 2.24
N ARG A 153 -7.31 -10.59 2.80
CA ARG A 153 -8.14 -10.10 3.91
C ARG A 153 -8.82 -8.82 3.47
N GLU A 154 -10.14 -8.78 3.52
CA GLU A 154 -10.91 -7.53 3.47
C GLU A 154 -10.88 -6.93 4.88
N VAL A 155 -10.32 -5.74 5.03
CA VAL A 155 -9.95 -5.18 6.35
C VAL A 155 -10.78 -3.97 6.75
N LEU A 156 -11.55 -3.40 5.81
CA LEU A 156 -12.35 -2.20 6.03
C LEU A 156 -13.33 -2.32 7.22
N THR A 157 -13.88 -3.51 7.45
CA THR A 157 -14.83 -3.78 8.56
C THR A 157 -14.15 -4.11 9.89
N THR A 158 -12.83 -4.26 9.88
CA THR A 158 -12.01 -4.59 11.06
C THR A 158 -11.12 -3.42 11.50
N ASP A 159 -11.24 -2.28 10.82
CA ASP A 159 -10.59 -1.04 11.22
C ASP A 159 -11.38 -0.41 12.37
N TYR A 160 -10.93 -0.71 13.59
CA TYR A 160 -11.49 -0.17 14.83
C TYR A 160 -10.75 1.09 15.30
N CYS A 161 -9.80 1.61 14.52
CA CYS A 161 -9.01 2.76 14.89
C CYS A 161 -9.77 4.09 14.66
N PRO A 162 -9.38 5.18 15.35
CA PRO A 162 -10.01 6.47 15.18
C PRO A 162 -9.96 6.93 13.71
N ARG A 163 -11.06 7.56 13.26
CA ARG A 163 -11.18 8.08 11.89
C ARG A 163 -10.67 9.50 11.78
#